data_AF-A0A5S4EP66-F1
#
_entry.id   AF-A0A5S4EP66-F1
#
_cell.length_a   1.000
_cell.length_b   1.000
_cell.length_c   1.000
_cell.angle_alpha   90.00
_cell.angle_beta   90.00
_cell.angle_gamma   90.00
#
_symmetry.space_group_name_H-M   'P 1'
#
loop_
_entity.id
_entity.type
_entity.pdbx_description
1 polymer ?
#
loop_
_entity_poly.entity_id
_entity_poly.type
_entity_poly.pdbx_seq_one_letter_code
_entity_poly.pdbx_strand_id
1 'polypeptide(L)'
;MSQGTVRKAIDEMAAENLLVRQQGKGTFVATHKDPGSFFRFLRLLPNQGELQISQSIPLECWRAKAGADVARILAIETGAPITILRRLLKLGDEPVVFDEIYLPSELFPDLSLEVLRSGESLYSLFETRYGVRMIRANERLRAVAADRVSAEWLQVAEGSPLLLVERVTFTYGHKPVEWRRGFYSTRNYHYHNELG
;
A
#
# COMPACT_ATOMS: atom_id res chain seq x y z
N MET A 1 -23.07 -27.71 11.14
CA MET A 1 -22.78 -26.25 11.15
C MET A 1 -24.11 -25.50 11.23
N SER A 2 -24.32 -24.65 12.23
CA SER A 2 -25.59 -23.89 12.34
C SER A 2 -25.58 -22.69 11.38
N GLN A 3 -26.75 -22.28 10.89
CA GLN A 3 -26.87 -21.03 10.10
C GLN A 3 -26.35 -19.81 10.88
N GLY A 4 -26.49 -19.81 12.22
CA GLY A 4 -25.96 -18.75 13.08
C GLY A 4 -24.43 -18.68 13.07
N THR A 5 -23.74 -19.82 13.05
CA THR A 5 -22.28 -19.89 12.98
C THR A 5 -21.76 -19.37 11.63
N VAL A 6 -22.44 -19.72 10.53
CA VAL A 6 -22.09 -19.24 9.18
C VAL A 6 -22.36 -17.75 9.04
N ARG A 7 -23.50 -17.25 9.56
CA ARG A 7 -23.83 -15.82 9.52
C ARG A 7 -22.82 -14.99 10.32
N LYS A 8 -22.40 -15.44 11.51
CA LYS A 8 -21.38 -14.77 12.31
C LYS A 8 -20.03 -14.68 11.59
N ALA A 9 -19.59 -15.77 10.95
CA ALA A 9 -18.36 -15.74 10.14
C ALA A 9 -18.48 -14.80 8.93
N ILE A 10 -19.64 -14.75 8.26
CA ILE A 10 -19.90 -13.81 7.16
C ILE A 10 -19.93 -12.36 7.67
N ASP A 11 -20.49 -12.11 8.85
CA ASP A 11 -20.53 -10.78 9.47
C ASP A 11 -19.13 -10.30 9.86
N GLU A 12 -18.29 -11.20 10.41
CA GLU A 12 -16.88 -10.93 10.71
C GLU A 12 -16.09 -10.62 9.43
N MET A 13 -16.25 -11.42 8.38
CA MET A 13 -15.61 -11.18 7.08
C MET A 13 -16.11 -9.91 6.38
N ALA A 14 -17.38 -9.55 6.55
CA ALA A 14 -17.93 -8.29 6.03
C ALA A 14 -17.39 -7.08 6.81
N ALA A 15 -17.26 -7.19 8.14
CA ALA A 15 -16.64 -6.16 8.98
C ALA A 15 -15.16 -5.92 8.64
N GLU A 16 -14.46 -6.96 8.17
CA GLU A 16 -13.09 -6.89 7.66
C GLU A 16 -12.99 -6.43 6.21
N ASN A 17 -14.10 -6.01 5.58
CA ASN A 17 -14.18 -5.66 4.14
C ASN A 17 -13.70 -6.79 3.19
N LEU A 18 -13.70 -8.05 3.66
CA LEU A 18 -13.42 -9.22 2.82
C LEU A 18 -14.62 -9.56 1.94
N LEU A 19 -15.81 -9.18 2.38
CA LEU A 19 -17.07 -9.41 1.70
C LEU A 19 -17.87 -8.11 1.54
N VAL A 20 -18.47 -7.90 0.38
CA VAL A 20 -19.40 -6.81 0.08
C VAL A 20 -20.82 -7.37 0.03
N ARG A 21 -21.72 -6.81 0.84
CA ARG A 21 -23.15 -7.10 0.74
C ARG A 21 -23.79 -6.22 -0.32
N GLN A 22 -24.42 -6.85 -1.31
CA GLN A 22 -25.27 -6.17 -2.27
C GLN A 22 -26.73 -6.52 -1.96
N GLN A 23 -27.52 -5.50 -1.61
CA GLN A 23 -28.94 -5.67 -1.31
C GLN A 23 -29.65 -6.36 -2.48
N GLY A 24 -30.31 -7.48 -2.21
CA GLY A 24 -31.02 -8.29 -3.22
C GLY A 24 -30.14 -9.17 -4.12
N LYS A 25 -28.80 -9.13 -4.01
CA LYS A 25 -27.88 -9.89 -4.87
C LYS A 25 -26.96 -10.87 -4.11
N GLY A 26 -26.86 -10.74 -2.79
CA GLY A 26 -26.09 -11.65 -1.95
C GLY A 26 -24.80 -11.03 -1.40
N THR A 27 -23.87 -11.89 -0.96
CA THR A 27 -22.59 -11.50 -0.38
C THR A 27 -21.46 -11.90 -1.33
N PHE A 28 -20.70 -10.92 -1.81
CA PHE A 28 -19.63 -11.11 -2.78
C PHE A 28 -18.28 -10.86 -2.13
N VAL A 29 -17.21 -11.40 -2.71
CA VAL A 29 -15.85 -11.09 -2.24
C VAL A 29 -15.46 -9.69 -2.72
N ALA A 30 -14.96 -8.84 -1.83
CA ALA A 30 -14.45 -7.53 -2.20
C ALA A 30 -13.22 -7.70 -3.12
N THR A 31 -13.22 -7.08 -4.29
CA THR A 31 -12.09 -7.17 -5.25
C THR A 31 -11.41 -5.82 -5.45
N HIS A 32 -10.12 -5.83 -5.78
CA HIS A 32 -9.37 -4.61 -6.10
C HIS A 32 -9.64 -4.08 -7.52
N LYS A 33 -10.70 -4.57 -8.19
CA LYS A 33 -11.17 -4.10 -9.50
C LYS A 33 -12.21 -2.98 -9.39
N ASP A 34 -12.67 -2.64 -8.20
CA ASP A 34 -13.54 -1.49 -8.02
C ASP A 34 -12.77 -0.18 -8.32
N PRO A 35 -13.41 0.82 -8.96
CA PRO A 35 -12.77 2.10 -9.31
C PRO A 35 -12.08 2.81 -8.13
N GLY A 36 -12.52 2.55 -6.89
CA GLY A 36 -11.93 3.08 -5.66
C GLY A 36 -10.70 2.32 -5.12
N SER A 37 -10.34 1.16 -5.70
CA SER A 37 -9.22 0.36 -5.19
C SER A 37 -7.85 0.94 -5.52
N PHE A 38 -7.74 1.79 -6.55
CA PHE A 38 -6.51 2.53 -6.85
C PHE A 38 -6.06 3.41 -5.67
N PHE A 39 -7.01 3.82 -4.82
CA PHE A 39 -6.80 4.74 -3.71
C PHE A 39 -7.10 4.16 -2.33
N ARG A 40 -7.30 2.83 -2.21
CA ARG A 40 -7.81 2.21 -0.97
C ARG A 40 -7.09 2.71 0.30
N PHE A 41 -5.77 2.89 0.22
CA PHE A 41 -4.95 3.42 1.31
C PHE A 41 -4.24 4.75 0.97
N LEU A 42 -4.54 5.41 -0.16
CA LEU A 42 -4.04 6.77 -0.35
C LEU A 42 -4.97 7.73 0.40
N ARG A 43 -4.42 8.39 1.41
CA ARG A 43 -5.14 9.32 2.29
C ARG A 43 -4.70 10.77 2.06
N LEU A 44 -4.32 11.11 0.83
CA LEU A 44 -3.78 12.42 0.48
C LEU A 44 -4.84 13.21 -0.30
N LEU A 45 -5.21 14.38 0.21
CA LEU A 45 -6.12 15.32 -0.46
C LEU A 45 -5.42 16.67 -0.69
N PRO A 46 -5.75 17.39 -1.78
CA PRO A 46 -5.19 18.71 -2.01
C PRO A 46 -5.70 19.69 -0.94
N ASN A 47 -4.86 20.66 -0.57
CA ASN A 47 -5.26 21.73 0.34
C ASN A 47 -6.29 22.67 -0.30
N GLN A 48 -6.26 22.79 -1.63
CA GLN A 48 -7.15 23.62 -2.43
C GLN A 48 -7.41 22.94 -3.79
N GLY A 49 -8.60 23.11 -4.34
CA GLY A 49 -8.98 22.56 -5.64
C GLY A 49 -9.30 21.07 -5.60
N GLU A 50 -9.30 20.44 -6.78
CA GLU A 50 -9.70 19.04 -6.97
C GLU A 50 -8.49 18.10 -7.09
N LEU A 51 -8.71 16.84 -6.71
CA LEU A 51 -7.69 15.79 -6.81
C LEU A 51 -7.33 15.55 -8.28
N GLN A 52 -6.05 15.70 -8.60
CA GLN A 52 -5.53 15.48 -9.94
C GLN A 52 -5.39 14.00 -10.27
N ILE A 53 -5.30 13.67 -11.56
CA ILE A 53 -5.03 12.32 -12.03
C ILE A 53 -3.70 11.84 -11.43
N SER A 54 -3.74 10.68 -10.77
CA SER A 54 -2.55 10.08 -10.19
C SER A 54 -1.80 9.23 -11.20
N GLN A 55 -0.49 9.37 -11.25
CA GLN A 55 0.39 8.49 -12.03
C GLN A 55 1.39 7.82 -11.09
N SER A 56 1.47 6.48 -11.17
CA SER A 56 2.41 5.71 -10.36
C SER A 56 3.55 5.19 -11.22
N ILE A 57 4.77 5.62 -10.91
CA ILE A 57 5.97 5.37 -11.71
C ILE A 57 6.89 4.43 -10.93
N PRO A 58 7.05 3.17 -11.35
CA PRO A 58 8.07 2.27 -10.80
C PRO A 58 9.47 2.79 -11.11
N LEU A 59 10.32 2.92 -10.08
CA LEU A 59 11.69 3.42 -10.20
C LEU A 59 12.70 2.28 -10.15
N GLU A 60 12.63 1.46 -9.11
CA GLU A 60 13.59 0.40 -8.81
C GLU A 60 12.86 -0.83 -8.28
N CYS A 61 13.39 -2.02 -8.56
CA CYS A 61 12.92 -3.29 -7.99
C CYS A 61 14.08 -4.28 -7.93
N TRP A 62 14.42 -4.78 -6.75
CA TRP A 62 15.54 -5.70 -6.56
C TRP A 62 15.29 -6.69 -5.42
N ARG A 63 16.07 -7.77 -5.41
CA ARG A 63 16.06 -8.78 -4.34
C ARG A 63 17.09 -8.43 -3.28
N ALA A 64 16.76 -8.69 -2.03
CA ALA A 64 17.64 -8.51 -0.88
C ALA A 64 17.36 -9.57 0.19
N LYS A 65 18.12 -9.52 1.28
CA LYS A 65 17.85 -10.28 2.50
C LYS A 65 17.27 -9.36 3.57
N ALA A 66 16.30 -9.84 4.32
CA ALA A 66 15.66 -9.08 5.38
C ALA A 66 16.66 -8.72 6.48
N GLY A 67 16.83 -7.42 6.74
CA GLY A 67 17.44 -6.94 7.99
C GLY A 67 16.50 -7.15 9.18
N ALA A 68 17.00 -6.93 10.40
CA ALA A 68 16.26 -7.20 11.64
C ALA A 68 14.91 -6.48 11.71
N ASP A 69 14.84 -5.22 11.25
CA ASP A 69 13.58 -4.46 11.27
C ASP A 69 12.55 -4.99 10.27
N VAL A 70 12.98 -5.24 9.02
CA VAL A 70 12.10 -5.81 7.99
C VAL A 70 11.58 -7.17 8.44
N ALA A 71 12.47 -8.01 8.98
CA ALA A 71 12.13 -9.33 9.48
C ALA A 71 11.08 -9.28 10.59
N ARG A 72 11.30 -8.43 11.60
CA ARG A 72 10.37 -8.22 12.71
C ARG A 72 9.01 -7.69 12.23
N ILE A 73 8.99 -6.71 11.33
CA ILE A 73 7.74 -6.08 10.86
C ILE A 73 6.93 -7.04 9.98
N LEU A 74 7.60 -7.78 9.10
CA LEU A 74 6.98 -8.75 8.20
C LEU A 74 6.79 -10.14 8.84
N ALA A 75 7.13 -10.30 10.12
CA ALA A 75 7.07 -11.58 10.83
C ALA A 75 7.73 -12.73 10.05
N ILE A 76 8.90 -12.46 9.46
CA ILE A 76 9.76 -13.42 8.76
C ILE A 76 11.10 -13.55 9.48
N GLU A 77 11.89 -14.55 9.11
CA GLU A 77 13.23 -14.72 9.66
C GLU A 77 14.19 -13.62 9.19
N THR A 78 15.14 -13.24 10.06
CA THR A 78 16.23 -12.36 9.64
C THR A 78 17.06 -13.09 8.58
N GLY A 79 17.39 -12.39 7.50
CA GLY A 79 18.07 -12.98 6.35
C GLY A 79 17.13 -13.61 5.32
N ALA A 80 15.83 -13.74 5.60
CA ALA A 80 14.85 -14.27 4.64
C ALA A 80 14.83 -13.44 3.34
N PRO A 81 14.61 -14.07 2.17
CA PRO A 81 14.55 -13.36 0.91
C PRO A 81 13.39 -12.35 0.86
N ILE A 82 13.70 -11.11 0.46
CA ILE A 82 12.73 -10.03 0.27
C ILE A 82 12.91 -9.38 -1.09
N THR A 83 11.81 -8.84 -1.62
CA THR A 83 11.83 -7.92 -2.76
C THR A 83 11.64 -6.51 -2.22
N ILE A 84 12.51 -5.60 -2.63
CA ILE A 84 12.37 -4.18 -2.34
C ILE A 84 12.06 -3.48 -3.65
N LEU A 85 11.09 -2.57 -3.64
CA LEU A 85 10.82 -1.72 -4.79
C LEU A 85 10.57 -0.28 -4.35
N ARG A 86 10.96 0.63 -5.22
CA ARG A 86 10.72 2.06 -5.06
C ARG A 86 9.85 2.59 -6.19
N ARG A 87 8.97 3.51 -5.85
CA ARG A 87 8.04 4.12 -6.81
C ARG A 87 7.77 5.58 -6.46
N LEU A 88 7.45 6.35 -7.47
CA LEU A 88 7.03 7.74 -7.35
C LEU A 88 5.55 7.84 -7.70
N LEU A 89 4.77 8.43 -6.79
CA LEU A 89 3.41 8.86 -7.10
C LEU A 89 3.45 10.34 -7.50
N LYS A 90 2.91 10.63 -8.67
CA LYS A 90 2.61 11.98 -9.11
C LYS A 90 1.13 12.26 -9.05
N LEU A 91 0.76 13.48 -8.70
CA LEU A 91 -0.59 14.03 -8.87
C LEU A 91 -0.48 15.18 -9.89
N GLY A 92 -1.05 14.98 -11.07
CA GLY A 92 -0.67 15.80 -12.24
C GLY A 92 0.82 15.59 -12.54
N ASP A 93 1.57 16.68 -12.65
CA ASP A 93 3.02 16.63 -12.89
C ASP A 93 3.88 16.67 -11.62
N GLU A 94 3.28 16.95 -10.45
CA GLU A 94 3.97 17.11 -9.18
C GLU A 94 4.28 15.76 -8.52
N PRO A 95 5.55 15.46 -8.17
CA PRO A 95 5.90 14.30 -7.37
C PRO A 95 5.48 14.49 -5.90
N VAL A 96 4.56 13.66 -5.43
CA VAL A 96 3.92 13.84 -4.12
C VAL A 96 4.27 12.76 -3.10
N VAL A 97 4.54 11.53 -3.55
CA VAL A 97 4.90 10.42 -2.66
C VAL A 97 6.05 9.63 -3.25
N PHE A 98 7.15 9.51 -2.49
CA PHE A 98 8.20 8.55 -2.77
C PHE A 98 8.01 7.35 -1.83
N ASP A 99 7.75 6.18 -2.40
CA ASP A 99 7.53 4.96 -1.64
C ASP A 99 8.77 4.06 -1.71
N GLU A 100 9.11 3.47 -0.58
CA GLU A 100 10.00 2.31 -0.48
C GLU A 100 9.21 1.15 0.15
N ILE A 101 9.13 0.02 -0.55
CA ILE A 101 8.24 -1.09 -0.19
C ILE A 101 9.03 -2.38 -0.09
N TYR A 102 8.82 -3.10 1.01
CA TYR A 102 9.46 -4.35 1.36
C TYR A 102 8.42 -5.46 1.34
N LEU A 103 8.72 -6.54 0.62
CA LEU A 103 7.81 -7.66 0.36
C LEU A 103 8.52 -8.99 0.62
N PRO A 104 7.88 -9.98 1.26
CA PRO A 104 8.42 -11.34 1.33
C PRO A 104 8.55 -11.94 -0.08
N SER A 105 9.76 -12.28 -0.52
CA SER A 105 10.00 -12.72 -1.91
C SER A 105 9.22 -13.97 -2.31
N GLU A 106 8.96 -14.87 -1.36
CA GLU A 106 8.20 -16.10 -1.56
C GLU A 106 6.78 -15.84 -2.10
N LEU A 107 6.18 -14.71 -1.71
CA LEU A 107 4.85 -14.31 -2.18
C LEU A 107 4.87 -13.65 -3.55
N PHE A 108 6.04 -13.23 -4.03
CA PHE A 108 6.23 -12.45 -5.25
C PHE A 108 7.40 -13.00 -6.08
N PRO A 109 7.35 -14.27 -6.53
CA PRO A 109 8.52 -14.99 -7.06
C PRO A 109 9.12 -14.42 -8.36
N ASP A 110 8.35 -13.69 -9.17
CA ASP A 110 8.80 -13.10 -10.44
C ASP A 110 8.65 -11.56 -10.50
N LEU A 111 8.35 -10.92 -9.37
CA LEU A 111 8.16 -9.47 -9.34
C LEU A 111 9.46 -8.75 -9.74
N SER A 112 9.34 -7.95 -10.79
CA SER A 112 10.44 -7.20 -11.41
C SER A 112 9.98 -5.79 -11.78
N LEU A 113 10.93 -4.94 -12.16
CA LEU A 113 10.61 -3.59 -12.64
C LEU A 113 9.77 -3.61 -13.91
N GLU A 114 9.97 -4.60 -14.79
CA GLU A 114 9.18 -4.79 -16.01
C GLU A 114 7.73 -5.17 -15.67
N VAL A 115 7.54 -6.12 -14.75
CA VAL A 115 6.21 -6.51 -14.27
C VAL A 115 5.47 -5.32 -13.65
N LEU A 116 6.17 -4.46 -12.90
CA LEU A 116 5.58 -3.25 -12.31
C LEU A 116 5.16 -2.21 -13.33
N ARG A 117 5.75 -2.22 -14.54
CA ARG A 117 5.45 -1.28 -15.63
C ARG A 117 4.27 -1.72 -16.50
N SER A 118 3.59 -2.82 -16.16
CA SER A 118 2.44 -3.36 -16.91
C SER A 118 1.20 -2.44 -16.95
N GLY A 119 1.16 -1.37 -16.14
CA GLY A 119 0.09 -0.38 -16.12
C GLY A 119 -1.05 -0.68 -15.13
N GLU A 120 -1.00 -1.82 -14.44
CA GLU A 120 -1.94 -2.12 -13.35
C GLU A 120 -1.60 -1.34 -12.07
N SER A 121 -2.61 -1.06 -11.23
CA SER A 121 -2.35 -0.60 -9.86
C SER A 121 -1.55 -1.65 -9.09
N LEU A 122 -0.68 -1.24 -8.16
CA LEU A 122 0.19 -2.18 -7.45
C LEU A 122 -0.59 -3.26 -6.70
N TYR A 123 -1.67 -2.89 -6.01
CA TYR A 123 -2.47 -3.86 -5.27
C TYR A 123 -3.35 -4.71 -6.18
N SER A 124 -3.79 -4.18 -7.32
CA SER A 124 -4.42 -4.99 -8.36
C SER A 124 -3.45 -6.05 -8.87
N LEU A 125 -2.20 -5.67 -9.19
CA LEU A 125 -1.14 -6.60 -9.61
C LEU A 125 -0.88 -7.67 -8.54
N PHE A 126 -0.80 -7.29 -7.26
CA PHE A 126 -0.63 -8.23 -6.15
C PHE A 126 -1.78 -9.25 -6.07
N GLU A 127 -3.02 -8.80 -6.24
CA GLU A 127 -4.17 -9.72 -6.24
C GLU A 127 -4.18 -10.61 -7.49
N THR A 128 -4.07 -10.01 -8.69
CA THR A 128 -4.32 -10.71 -9.95
C THR A 128 -3.21 -11.68 -10.32
N ARG A 129 -1.94 -11.29 -10.12
CA ARG A 129 -0.78 -12.10 -10.51
C ARG A 129 -0.33 -13.04 -9.40
N TYR A 130 -0.42 -12.60 -8.14
CA TYR A 130 0.15 -13.33 -7.01
C TYR A 130 -0.89 -13.93 -6.06
N GLY A 131 -2.18 -13.61 -6.25
CA GLY A 131 -3.23 -14.05 -5.33
C GLY A 131 -3.13 -13.41 -3.94
N VAL A 132 -2.30 -12.36 -3.78
CA VAL A 132 -2.07 -11.68 -2.50
C VAL A 132 -3.04 -10.51 -2.38
N ARG A 133 -4.07 -10.68 -1.55
CA ARG A 133 -5.05 -9.62 -1.26
C ARG A 133 -4.63 -8.76 -0.07
N MET A 134 -4.74 -7.45 -0.25
CA MET A 134 -4.52 -6.48 0.82
C MET A 134 -5.83 -6.19 1.55
N ILE A 135 -6.01 -6.82 2.71
CA ILE A 135 -7.28 -6.83 3.43
C ILE A 135 -7.36 -5.75 4.51
N ARG A 136 -6.22 -5.45 5.14
CA ARG A 136 -6.14 -4.53 6.28
C ARG A 136 -4.76 -3.87 6.27
N ALA A 137 -4.69 -2.64 6.75
CA ALA A 137 -3.43 -1.96 6.97
C ALA A 137 -3.38 -1.36 8.38
N ASN A 138 -2.19 -1.25 8.94
CA ASN A 138 -1.89 -0.39 10.07
C ASN A 138 -0.90 0.68 9.62
N GLU A 139 -1.16 1.93 9.99
CA GLU A 139 -0.32 3.07 9.62
C GLU A 139 0.22 3.78 10.85
N ARG A 140 1.48 4.21 10.74
CA ARG A 140 2.14 5.09 11.70
C ARG A 140 2.66 6.29 10.96
N LEU A 141 2.33 7.46 11.47
CA LEU A 141 2.60 8.73 10.82
C LEU A 141 3.55 9.55 11.70
N ARG A 142 4.56 10.16 11.09
CA ARG A 142 5.44 11.13 11.77
C ARG A 142 6.07 12.10 10.79
N ALA A 143 6.41 13.29 11.27
CA ALA A 143 7.22 14.22 10.51
C ALA A 143 8.68 13.74 10.45
N VAL A 144 9.30 13.89 9.28
CA VAL A 144 10.72 13.65 9.05
C VAL A 144 11.30 14.74 8.17
N ALA A 145 12.60 14.97 8.26
CA ALA A 145 13.33 15.76 7.28
C ALA A 145 13.61 14.90 6.03
N ALA A 146 13.46 15.49 4.84
CA ALA A 146 13.85 14.85 3.58
C ALA A 146 15.34 14.52 3.61
N ASP A 147 15.68 13.24 3.45
CA ASP A 147 17.05 12.84 3.15
C ASP A 147 17.37 13.11 1.67
N ARG A 148 18.63 12.94 1.27
CA ARG A 148 19.07 13.16 -0.11
C ARG A 148 18.23 12.42 -1.15
N VAL A 149 17.89 11.16 -0.89
CA VAL A 149 17.18 10.31 -1.86
C VAL A 149 15.73 10.76 -2.01
N SER A 150 15.02 10.94 -0.90
CA SER A 150 13.63 11.43 -0.92
C SER A 150 13.53 12.85 -1.46
N ALA A 151 14.49 13.73 -1.14
CA ALA A 151 14.57 15.09 -1.67
C ALA A 151 14.72 15.11 -3.19
N GLU A 152 15.63 14.30 -3.74
CA GLU A 152 15.85 14.17 -5.18
C GLU A 152 14.58 13.69 -5.91
N TRP A 153 13.97 12.60 -5.43
CA TRP A 153 12.77 12.04 -6.07
C TRP A 153 11.53 12.94 -5.94
N LEU A 154 11.37 13.63 -4.81
CA LEU A 154 10.26 14.54 -4.56
C LEU A 154 10.50 15.95 -5.08
N GLN A 155 11.68 16.24 -5.64
CA GLN A 155 12.05 17.57 -6.13
C GLN A 155 11.87 18.67 -5.06
N VAL A 156 12.29 18.35 -3.84
CA VAL A 156 12.33 19.29 -2.71
C VAL A 156 13.78 19.46 -2.24
N ALA A 157 14.04 20.47 -1.41
CA ALA A 157 15.36 20.61 -0.82
C ALA A 157 15.59 19.50 0.24
N GLU A 158 16.83 19.02 0.38
CA GLU A 158 17.23 18.24 1.55
C GLU A 158 16.85 18.99 2.85
N GLY A 159 16.36 18.26 3.85
CA GLY A 159 15.84 18.86 5.07
C GLY A 159 14.38 19.33 5.02
N SER A 160 13.75 19.38 3.84
CA SER A 160 12.33 19.76 3.72
C SER A 160 11.44 18.86 4.58
N PRO A 161 10.39 19.39 5.23
CA PRO A 161 9.49 18.59 6.05
C PRO A 161 8.68 17.64 5.16
N LEU A 162 8.75 16.35 5.46
CA LEU A 162 7.95 15.30 4.85
C LEU A 162 7.10 14.61 5.92
N LEU A 163 5.93 14.13 5.51
CA LEU A 163 5.15 13.20 6.32
C LEU A 163 5.58 11.78 5.94
N LEU A 164 6.21 11.06 6.87
CA LEU A 164 6.47 9.64 6.73
C LEU A 164 5.23 8.86 7.16
N VAL A 165 4.69 8.07 6.24
CA VAL A 165 3.62 7.10 6.48
C VAL A 165 4.22 5.69 6.39
N GLU A 166 4.40 5.07 7.54
CA GLU A 166 4.85 3.67 7.63
C GLU A 166 3.61 2.77 7.70
N ARG A 167 3.41 1.95 6.68
CA ARG A 167 2.24 1.08 6.54
C ARG A 167 2.66 -0.38 6.57
N VAL A 168 2.01 -1.18 7.41
CA VAL A 168 2.07 -2.63 7.35
C VAL A 168 0.74 -3.13 6.82
N THR A 169 0.77 -3.85 5.70
CA THR A 169 -0.43 -4.39 5.05
C THR A 169 -0.50 -5.89 5.25
N PHE A 170 -1.71 -6.37 5.54
CA PHE A 170 -1.99 -7.75 5.91
C PHE A 170 -2.87 -8.41 4.86
N THR A 171 -2.67 -9.72 4.67
CA THR A 171 -3.56 -10.63 3.93
C THR A 171 -4.37 -11.49 4.93
N TYR A 172 -5.14 -12.45 4.42
CA TYR A 172 -5.90 -13.42 5.20
C TYR A 172 -5.09 -14.04 6.35
N GLY A 173 -5.76 -14.29 7.47
CA GLY A 173 -5.12 -14.83 8.67
C GLY A 173 -4.19 -13.83 9.38
N HIS A 174 -4.37 -12.53 9.13
CA HIS A 174 -3.56 -11.46 9.74
C HIS A 174 -2.05 -11.57 9.44
N LYS A 175 -1.68 -12.18 8.30
CA LYS A 175 -0.30 -12.32 7.88
C LYS A 175 0.20 -11.01 7.25
N PRO A 176 1.27 -10.37 7.76
CA PRO A 176 1.86 -9.20 7.11
C PRO A 176 2.51 -9.61 5.79
N VAL A 177 2.26 -8.84 4.73
CA VAL A 177 2.71 -9.13 3.36
C VAL A 177 3.38 -7.93 2.68
N GLU A 178 3.27 -6.74 3.29
CA GLU A 178 3.91 -5.53 2.82
C GLU A 178 4.31 -4.68 4.03
N TRP A 179 5.53 -4.16 3.99
CA TRP A 179 5.90 -3.00 4.77
C TRP A 179 6.28 -1.89 3.80
N ARG A 180 5.57 -0.77 3.87
CA ARG A 180 5.76 0.40 3.03
C ARG A 180 6.18 1.57 3.88
N ARG A 181 7.18 2.29 3.40
CA ARG A 181 7.61 3.59 3.91
C ARG A 181 7.33 4.60 2.81
N GLY A 182 6.24 5.35 2.93
CA GLY A 182 5.89 6.40 2.00
C GLY A 182 6.30 7.76 2.57
N PHE A 183 7.09 8.51 1.81
CA PHE A 183 7.54 9.86 2.12
C PHE A 183 6.70 10.85 1.32
N TYR A 184 5.85 11.60 2.02
CA TYR A 184 4.83 12.44 1.41
C TYR A 184 5.28 13.90 1.47
N SER A 185 5.33 14.55 0.31
CA SER A 185 5.40 16.02 0.23
C SER A 185 4.00 16.57 0.48
N THR A 186 3.79 17.19 1.63
CA THR A 186 2.51 17.80 2.03
C THR A 186 2.51 19.31 1.78
N ARG A 187 3.30 19.80 0.82
CA ARG A 187 3.36 21.24 0.48
C ARG A 187 1.99 21.78 0.03
N ASN A 188 1.35 21.05 -0.89
CA ASN A 188 0.06 21.40 -1.49
C ASN A 188 -1.07 20.44 -1.08
N TYR A 189 -0.79 19.52 -0.16
CA TYR A 189 -1.65 18.42 0.22
C TYR A 189 -1.67 18.21 1.74
N HIS A 190 -2.70 17.53 2.24
CA HIS A 190 -2.76 17.07 3.62
C HIS A 190 -3.17 15.61 3.69
N TYR A 191 -2.73 14.94 4.75
CA TYR A 191 -3.24 13.63 5.10
C TYR A 191 -4.65 13.79 5.66
N HIS A 192 -5.64 13.21 5.01
CA HIS A 192 -7.04 13.26 5.41
C HIS A 192 -7.47 11.93 6.01
N ASN A 193 -7.98 11.97 7.24
CA ASN A 193 -8.58 10.82 7.90
C ASN A 193 -9.85 11.26 8.61
N GLU A 194 -10.94 10.59 8.28
CA GLU A 194 -12.24 10.80 8.91
C GLU A 194 -12.44 9.70 9.96
N LEU A 195 -12.78 10.10 11.18
CA LEU A 195 -12.98 9.21 12.32
C LEU A 195 -14.47 9.15 12.64
N GLY A 196 -15.04 7.94 12.71
CA GLY A 196 -16.46 7.70 12.99
C GLY A 196 -16.71 6.25 13.38
#